data_AF-A0A851HB81-F1
#
_entry.id   AF-A0A851HB81-F1
#
_cell.length_a   1.000
_cell.length_b   1.000
_cell.length_c   1.000
_cell.angle_alpha   90.00
_cell.angle_beta   90.00
_cell.angle_gamma   90.00
#
_symmetry.space_group_name_H-M   'P 1'
#
loop_
_entity.id
_entity.type
_entity.pdbx_description
1 polymer ?
#
loop_
_entity_poly.entity_id
_entity_poly.type
_entity_poly.pdbx_seq_one_letter_code
_entity_poly.pdbx_strand_id
1 'polypeptide(L)'
;MLVLVVSGFVIAGIASWLGGAWADKSGLQDVTLPRSVEIQLPPPSQPRRGGDEVAARSGGPFVRDRLTFPPLDFPAVIMHSSITPGKCYRVDPGSMSCSCNYFLLRGAHAPVGSKERLCRHLRRFYAQRGGLAPIVNMVLLDDVHFCESDQLWSGEVEGVPVAIAWREGDPWVTLYSRNNALGQPAQFERFNYHLGRQDWADGRMPRFNAAVIKSMLGEWFGKK
;
A
#
# COMPACT_ATOMS: atom_id res chain seq x y z
N MET A 1 -3.53 47.63 24.42
CA MET A 1 -4.57 46.81 23.74
C MET A 1 -5.16 47.48 22.51
N LEU A 2 -5.39 48.80 22.49
CA LEU A 2 -5.96 49.49 21.32
C LEU A 2 -5.15 49.32 20.01
N VAL A 3 -3.81 49.33 20.11
CA VAL A 3 -2.89 49.26 18.96
C VAL A 3 -2.94 47.91 18.21
N LEU A 4 -3.24 46.80 18.91
CA LEU A 4 -3.34 45.46 18.32
C LEU A 4 -4.69 45.24 17.61
N VAL A 5 -5.75 45.91 18.08
CA VAL A 5 -7.07 45.82 17.44
C VAL A 5 -7.08 46.62 16.13
N VAL A 6 -6.46 47.80 16.10
CA VAL A 6 -6.38 48.62 14.89
C VAL A 6 -5.53 47.95 13.79
N SER A 7 -4.45 47.26 14.15
CA SER A 7 -3.62 46.54 13.18
C SER A 7 -4.31 45.31 12.57
N GLY A 8 -5.21 44.64 13.32
CA GLY A 8 -6.02 43.55 12.78
C GLY A 8 -7.03 43.98 11.70
N PHE A 9 -7.66 45.15 11.86
CA PHE A 9 -8.63 45.67 10.88
C PHE A 9 -7.98 46.18 9.60
N VAL A 10 -6.76 46.75 9.69
CA VAL A 10 -6.02 47.23 8.51
C VAL A 10 -5.58 46.06 7.62
N ILE A 11 -5.17 44.93 8.21
CA ILE A 11 -4.75 43.73 7.44
C ILE A 11 -5.94 43.06 6.76
N ALA A 12 -7.11 42.98 7.43
CA ALA A 12 -8.34 42.44 6.83
C ALA A 12 -8.87 43.31 5.67
N GLY A 13 -8.71 44.64 5.76
CA GLY A 13 -9.07 45.57 4.69
C GLY A 13 -8.20 45.42 3.44
N ILE A 14 -6.89 45.25 3.60
CA ILE A 14 -5.95 45.07 2.48
C ILE A 14 -6.18 43.73 1.77
N ALA A 15 -6.47 42.65 2.50
CA ALA A 15 -6.77 41.34 1.93
C ALA A 15 -8.08 41.32 1.11
N SER A 16 -9.11 42.06 1.56
CA SER A 16 -10.39 42.17 0.83
C SER A 16 -10.25 43.03 -0.43
N TRP A 17 -9.38 44.05 -0.42
CA TRP A 17 -9.14 44.89 -1.59
C TRP A 17 -8.33 44.17 -2.68
N LEU A 18 -7.35 43.34 -2.30
CA LEU A 18 -6.58 42.50 -3.23
C LEU A 18 -7.41 41.34 -3.79
N GLY A 19 -8.33 40.76 -3.01
CA GLY A 19 -9.27 39.75 -3.49
C GLY A 19 -10.33 40.30 -4.46
N GLY A 20 -10.79 41.54 -4.26
CA GLY A 20 -11.73 42.22 -5.15
C GLY A 20 -11.12 42.63 -6.50
N ALA A 21 -9.87 43.11 -6.50
CA ALA A 21 -9.20 43.56 -7.73
C ALA A 21 -8.83 42.42 -8.70
N TRP A 22 -8.86 41.16 -8.24
CA TRP A 22 -8.62 39.97 -9.07
C TRP A 22 -9.90 39.26 -9.52
N ALA A 23 -11.05 39.62 -8.95
CA ALA A 23 -12.35 39.04 -9.31
C ALA A 23 -13.00 39.72 -10.53
N ASP A 24 -12.60 40.93 -10.89
CA ASP A 24 -13.19 41.72 -11.99
C ASP A 24 -12.59 41.46 -13.39
N LYS A 25 -11.76 40.41 -13.55
CA LYS A 25 -11.14 40.08 -14.86
C LYS A 25 -11.48 38.71 -15.45
N SER A 26 -12.47 37.99 -14.92
CA SER A 26 -13.03 36.80 -15.60
C SER A 26 -14.45 37.06 -16.05
N GLY A 27 -14.59 37.92 -17.06
CA GLY A 27 -15.82 38.04 -17.83
C GLY A 27 -16.19 36.70 -18.45
N LEU A 28 -17.47 36.35 -18.37
CA LEU A 28 -18.09 35.30 -19.17
C LEU A 28 -17.69 35.49 -20.64
N GLN A 29 -16.95 34.53 -21.18
CA GLN A 29 -16.97 34.24 -22.61
C GLN A 29 -17.75 32.94 -22.80
N ASP A 30 -18.95 33.08 -23.36
CA ASP A 30 -19.69 31.97 -23.97
C ASP A 30 -18.87 31.43 -25.14
N VAL A 31 -18.13 30.35 -24.90
CA VAL A 31 -17.49 29.59 -25.96
C VAL A 31 -18.52 28.62 -26.51
N THR A 32 -19.04 28.95 -27.69
CA THR A 32 -19.87 28.07 -28.51
C THR A 32 -19.04 26.83 -28.87
N LEU A 33 -19.43 25.66 -28.37
CA LEU A 33 -18.79 24.38 -28.70
C LEU A 33 -19.06 24.02 -30.17
N PRO A 34 -18.03 23.81 -31.01
CA PRO A 34 -18.23 23.26 -32.34
C PRO A 34 -18.58 21.78 -32.26
N ARG A 35 -19.53 21.43 -33.12
CA ARG A 35 -20.09 20.11 -33.45
C ARG A 35 -19.05 18.99 -33.42
N SER A 36 -19.39 17.92 -32.71
CA SER A 36 -18.65 16.68 -32.52
C SER A 36 -18.09 16.12 -33.83
N VAL A 37 -16.76 16.13 -33.94
CA VAL A 37 -16.04 15.25 -34.86
C VAL A 37 -15.71 13.99 -34.07
N GLU A 38 -16.23 12.86 -34.52
CA GLU A 38 -15.98 11.54 -33.96
C GLU A 38 -14.50 11.19 -34.15
N ILE A 39 -13.69 11.40 -33.12
CA ILE A 39 -12.30 10.98 -33.09
C ILE A 39 -12.31 9.46 -32.93
N GLN A 40 -12.04 8.73 -34.01
CA GLN A 40 -11.72 7.30 -33.92
C GLN A 40 -10.46 7.13 -33.08
N LEU A 41 -10.64 6.68 -31.84
CA LEU A 41 -9.55 6.22 -30.99
C LEU A 41 -8.88 5.02 -31.65
N PRO A 42 -7.53 4.97 -31.72
CA PRO A 42 -6.86 3.75 -32.13
C PRO A 42 -7.20 2.62 -31.13
N PRO A 43 -7.28 1.36 -31.58
CA PRO A 43 -7.61 0.24 -30.70
C PRO A 43 -6.63 0.17 -29.53
N PRO A 44 -7.07 -0.28 -28.35
CA PRO A 44 -6.22 -0.34 -27.16
C PRO A 44 -4.99 -1.20 -27.48
N SER A 45 -3.84 -0.55 -27.64
CA SER A 45 -2.55 -1.21 -27.75
C SER A 45 -2.36 -2.03 -26.48
N GLN A 46 -2.36 -3.35 -26.62
CA GLN A 46 -2.05 -4.30 -25.55
C GLN A 46 -0.82 -3.82 -24.77
N PRO A 47 -0.83 -3.89 -23.43
CA PRO A 47 0.38 -3.62 -22.67
C PRO A 47 1.45 -4.61 -23.16
N ARG A 48 2.59 -4.07 -23.62
CA ARG A 48 3.79 -4.83 -23.96
C ARG A 48 4.18 -5.70 -22.76
N ARG A 49 3.74 -6.96 -22.77
CA ARG A 49 4.39 -8.06 -22.04
C ARG A 49 5.75 -8.28 -22.69
N GLY A 50 6.80 -7.72 -22.10
CA GLY A 50 8.15 -7.94 -22.57
C GLY A 50 9.15 -7.52 -21.51
N GLY A 51 9.74 -8.50 -20.81
CA GLY A 51 10.88 -8.28 -19.93
C GLY A 51 10.95 -9.23 -18.74
N ASP A 52 9.99 -9.15 -17.81
CA ASP A 52 10.17 -9.73 -16.46
C ASP A 52 9.38 -11.02 -16.17
N GLU A 53 8.49 -11.46 -17.08
CA GLU A 53 7.73 -12.71 -16.89
C GLU A 53 8.61 -13.98 -16.99
N VAL A 54 9.86 -13.86 -17.46
CA VAL A 54 10.80 -14.98 -17.58
C VAL A 54 11.48 -15.30 -16.24
N ALA A 55 11.67 -14.31 -15.35
CA ALA A 55 12.23 -14.55 -14.02
C ALA A 55 11.21 -15.18 -13.04
N ALA A 56 9.92 -14.94 -13.25
CA ALA A 56 8.84 -15.54 -12.44
C ALA A 56 8.53 -17.01 -12.82
N ARG A 57 9.07 -17.52 -13.92
CA ARG A 57 8.77 -18.87 -14.45
C ARG A 57 9.93 -19.88 -14.35
N SER A 58 11.07 -19.53 -13.74
CA SER A 58 12.11 -20.51 -13.44
C SER A 58 11.73 -21.29 -12.17
N GLY A 59 11.06 -22.42 -12.36
CA GLY A 59 10.51 -23.28 -11.31
C GLY A 59 11.54 -23.89 -10.37
N GLY A 60 11.89 -23.16 -9.31
CA GLY A 60 12.12 -23.77 -7.99
C GLY A 60 10.78 -23.98 -7.27
N PRO A 61 10.73 -24.71 -6.13
CA PRO A 61 9.49 -24.91 -5.37
C PRO A 61 8.95 -23.62 -4.71
N PHE A 62 9.63 -22.49 -4.88
CA PHE A 62 9.33 -21.22 -4.22
C PHE A 62 9.16 -20.10 -5.28
N VAL A 63 7.93 -19.72 -5.61
CA VAL A 63 7.62 -18.77 -6.70
C VAL A 63 7.71 -17.32 -6.24
N ARG A 64 8.81 -16.61 -6.53
CA ARG A 64 9.08 -15.29 -5.94
C ARG A 64 8.23 -14.12 -6.50
N ASP A 65 6.98 -14.00 -6.07
CA ASP A 65 6.13 -12.84 -6.39
C ASP A 65 6.23 -11.69 -5.36
N ARG A 66 6.85 -10.58 -5.77
CA ARG A 66 6.83 -9.33 -4.99
C ARG A 66 5.40 -8.78 -4.96
N LEU A 67 4.92 -8.41 -3.77
CA LEU A 67 3.59 -7.83 -3.64
C LEU A 67 3.50 -6.49 -4.38
N THR A 68 2.54 -6.40 -5.29
CA THR A 68 2.13 -5.16 -5.97
C THR A 68 0.68 -4.84 -5.60
N PHE A 69 0.33 -3.56 -5.59
CA PHE A 69 -0.96 -3.09 -5.08
C PHE A 69 -1.68 -2.27 -6.14
N PRO A 70 -2.37 -2.91 -7.10
CA PRO A 70 -3.00 -2.20 -8.21
C PRO A 70 -4.17 -1.34 -7.73
N PRO A 71 -4.39 -0.15 -8.31
CA PRO A 71 -5.56 0.65 -8.00
C PRO A 71 -6.85 -0.17 -8.12
N LEU A 72 -7.78 0.07 -7.20
CA LEU A 72 -9.03 -0.68 -7.15
C LEU A 72 -10.14 0.17 -7.77
N ASP A 73 -10.98 -0.46 -8.61
CA ASP A 73 -12.13 0.18 -9.21
C ASP A 73 -13.27 0.36 -8.18
N PHE A 74 -13.06 1.30 -7.25
CA PHE A 74 -13.99 1.67 -6.20
C PHE A 74 -14.06 3.18 -6.07
N PRO A 75 -15.26 3.74 -5.80
CA PRO A 75 -15.38 5.15 -5.52
C PRO A 75 -14.63 5.53 -4.24
N ALA A 76 -14.21 6.79 -4.16
CA ALA A 76 -13.62 7.33 -2.95
C ALA A 76 -14.60 7.24 -1.77
N VAL A 77 -14.07 6.88 -0.59
CA VAL A 77 -14.82 6.72 0.65
C VAL A 77 -14.31 7.65 1.75
N ILE A 78 -15.15 7.90 2.74
CA ILE A 78 -14.76 8.56 3.99
C ILE A 78 -14.52 7.50 5.07
N MET A 79 -13.33 7.49 5.64
CA MET A 79 -12.97 6.62 6.77
C MET A 79 -12.80 7.45 8.03
N HIS A 80 -13.52 7.09 9.08
CA HIS A 80 -13.36 7.71 10.40
C HIS A 80 -12.10 7.18 11.09
N SER A 81 -11.37 8.07 11.75
CA SER A 81 -10.22 7.72 12.57
C SER A 81 -10.66 6.84 13.74
N SER A 82 -9.98 5.72 13.95
CA SER A 82 -10.22 4.87 15.12
C SER A 82 -9.56 5.41 16.40
N ILE A 83 -8.70 6.43 16.29
CA ILE A 83 -7.90 6.96 17.41
C ILE A 83 -8.39 8.35 17.82
N THR A 84 -8.82 9.17 16.85
CA THR A 84 -9.16 10.57 17.08
C THR A 84 -10.62 10.80 16.70
N PRO A 85 -11.54 10.94 17.68
CA PRO A 85 -12.94 11.20 17.42
C PRO A 85 -13.13 12.43 16.52
N GLY A 86 -14.11 12.38 15.62
CA GLY A 86 -14.42 13.47 14.68
C GLY A 86 -13.44 13.63 13.51
N LYS A 87 -12.25 13.03 13.56
CA LYS A 87 -11.30 13.06 12.43
C LYS A 87 -11.71 12.04 11.38
N CYS A 88 -11.79 12.48 10.12
CA CYS A 88 -12.07 11.62 8.98
C CYS A 88 -11.00 11.79 7.90
N TYR A 89 -10.89 10.77 7.06
CA TYR A 89 -9.96 10.73 5.94
C TYR A 89 -10.72 10.37 4.67
N ARG A 90 -10.51 11.13 3.60
CA ARG A 90 -10.92 10.72 2.26
C ARG A 90 -9.91 9.71 1.75
N VAL A 91 -10.37 8.53 1.36
CA VAL A 91 -9.57 7.46 0.80
C VAL A 91 -10.09 7.18 -0.60
N ASP A 92 -9.23 7.25 -1.59
CA ASP A 92 -9.56 6.98 -2.98
C ASP A 92 -8.73 5.77 -3.47
N PRO A 93 -9.33 4.58 -3.49
CA PRO A 93 -8.67 3.36 -3.94
C PRO A 93 -8.32 3.38 -5.43
N GLY A 94 -9.11 4.08 -6.25
CA GLY A 94 -8.93 4.15 -7.70
C GLY A 94 -7.75 5.02 -8.12
N SER A 95 -7.46 6.07 -7.36
CA SER A 95 -6.22 6.86 -7.53
C SER A 95 -5.08 6.45 -6.59
N MET A 96 -5.33 5.44 -5.74
CA MET A 96 -4.47 5.06 -4.61
C MET A 96 -4.02 6.27 -3.80
N SER A 97 -4.97 7.09 -3.36
CA SER A 97 -4.70 8.29 -2.58
C SER A 97 -5.45 8.34 -1.25
N CYS A 98 -4.91 9.10 -0.31
CA CYS A 98 -5.53 9.29 1.00
C CYS A 98 -5.21 10.69 1.54
N SER A 99 -6.18 11.32 2.20
CA SER A 99 -6.00 12.64 2.83
C SER A 99 -5.29 12.60 4.18
N CYS A 100 -4.69 11.47 4.60
CA CYS A 100 -3.99 11.38 5.88
C CYS A 100 -2.57 11.94 5.79
N ASN A 101 -2.06 12.48 6.91
CA ASN A 101 -0.72 13.09 6.95
C ASN A 101 0.38 12.14 6.49
N TYR A 102 0.31 10.85 6.84
CA TYR A 102 1.29 9.87 6.36
C TYR A 102 1.34 9.83 4.83
N PHE A 103 0.18 9.79 4.17
CA PHE A 103 0.11 9.78 2.72
C PHE A 103 0.63 11.09 2.15
N LEU A 104 0.12 12.22 2.63
CA LEU A 104 0.49 13.54 2.11
C LEU A 104 1.99 13.83 2.23
N LEU A 105 2.64 13.38 3.31
CA LEU A 105 4.06 13.64 3.56
C LEU A 105 5.00 12.59 2.94
N ARG A 106 4.51 11.38 2.65
CA ARG A 106 5.36 10.27 2.16
C ARG A 106 4.74 9.57 0.96
N GLY A 107 3.56 8.98 1.15
CA GLY A 107 2.93 8.13 0.13
C GLY A 107 2.61 8.82 -1.19
N ALA A 108 2.30 10.12 -1.18
CA ALA A 108 1.96 10.89 -2.38
C ALA A 108 3.12 10.94 -3.39
N HIS A 109 4.36 10.93 -2.88
CA HIS A 109 5.59 10.98 -3.69
C HIS A 109 6.06 9.60 -4.16
N ALA A 110 5.45 8.53 -3.65
CA ALA A 110 5.76 7.17 -4.06
C ALA A 110 5.04 6.79 -5.37
N PRO A 111 5.62 5.91 -6.19
CA PRO A 111 4.98 5.39 -7.40
C PRO A 111 3.62 4.74 -7.11
N VAL A 112 2.68 4.87 -8.05
CA VAL A 112 1.42 4.11 -8.02
C VAL A 112 1.73 2.62 -8.06
N GLY A 113 1.03 1.83 -7.25
CA GLY A 113 1.27 0.39 -7.12
C GLY A 113 2.28 0.00 -6.05
N SER A 114 3.06 0.95 -5.52
CA SER A 114 4.11 0.66 -4.53
C SER A 114 3.57 0.54 -3.10
N LYS A 115 4.26 -0.24 -2.27
CA LYS A 115 3.92 -0.40 -0.84
C LYS A 115 4.04 0.90 -0.06
N GLU A 116 4.98 1.77 -0.43
CA GLU A 116 5.23 3.07 0.21
C GLU A 116 4.04 4.02 0.08
N ARG A 117 3.22 3.82 -0.96
CA ARG A 117 1.97 4.56 -1.16
C ARG A 117 0.84 4.10 -0.23
N LEU A 118 0.95 2.92 0.38
CA LEU A 118 -0.08 2.34 1.23
C LEU A 118 -0.03 2.85 2.67
N CYS A 119 -0.74 3.93 2.93
CA CYS A 119 -1.06 4.33 4.31
C CYS A 119 -1.95 3.28 5.00
N ARG A 120 -2.05 3.35 6.34
CA ARG A 120 -2.93 2.47 7.14
C ARG A 120 -4.37 2.41 6.62
N HIS A 121 -4.92 3.51 6.11
CA HIS A 121 -6.29 3.55 5.61
C HIS A 121 -6.44 2.79 4.28
N LEU A 122 -5.50 2.97 3.35
CA LEU A 122 -5.47 2.21 2.10
C LEU A 122 -5.27 0.72 2.38
N ARG A 123 -4.33 0.34 3.26
CA ARG A 123 -4.12 -1.05 3.69
C ARG A 123 -5.41 -1.69 4.22
N ARG A 124 -6.12 -0.97 5.10
CA ARG A 124 -7.41 -1.43 5.63
C ARG A 124 -8.47 -1.58 4.53
N PHE A 125 -8.49 -0.66 3.57
CA PHE A 125 -9.43 -0.74 2.45
C PHE A 125 -9.16 -1.98 1.58
N TYR A 126 -7.90 -2.25 1.23
CA TYR A 126 -7.49 -3.47 0.52
C TYR A 126 -7.93 -4.73 1.28
N ALA A 127 -7.65 -4.79 2.57
CA ALA A 127 -7.99 -5.94 3.39
C ALA A 127 -9.50 -6.18 3.52
N GLN A 128 -10.32 -5.11 3.46
CA GLN A 128 -11.77 -5.20 3.61
C GLN A 128 -12.51 -5.54 2.32
N ARG A 129 -12.06 -5.04 1.17
CA ARG A 129 -12.80 -5.20 -0.09
C ARG A 129 -12.60 -6.55 -0.77
N GLY A 130 -11.56 -7.28 -0.40
CA GLY A 130 -11.22 -8.55 -1.05
C GLY A 130 -10.62 -8.29 -2.43
N GLY A 131 -9.57 -9.05 -2.76
CA GLY A 131 -8.79 -8.83 -3.98
C GLY A 131 -7.33 -9.27 -3.80
N LEU A 132 -6.88 -9.42 -2.56
CA LEU A 132 -5.60 -10.02 -2.21
C LEU A 132 -5.83 -11.35 -1.48
N ALA A 133 -4.85 -12.24 -1.57
CA ALA A 133 -4.89 -13.51 -0.86
C ALA A 133 -5.07 -13.27 0.66
N PRO A 134 -5.84 -14.11 1.38
CA PRO A 134 -6.11 -13.92 2.81
C PRO A 134 -4.86 -13.72 3.68
N ILE A 135 -3.76 -14.38 3.33
CA ILE A 135 -2.48 -14.23 4.03
C ILE A 135 -1.85 -12.83 3.86
N VAL A 136 -2.05 -12.21 2.70
CA VAL A 136 -1.57 -10.84 2.42
C VAL A 136 -2.37 -9.82 3.24
N ASN A 137 -3.65 -10.07 3.48
CA ASN A 137 -4.45 -9.22 4.37
C ASN A 137 -3.90 -9.22 5.80
N MET A 138 -3.40 -10.36 6.28
CA MET A 138 -2.71 -10.42 7.58
C MET A 138 -1.46 -9.56 7.57
N VAL A 139 -0.59 -9.66 6.56
CA VAL A 139 0.60 -8.80 6.43
C VAL A 139 0.20 -7.31 6.45
N LEU A 140 -0.83 -6.93 5.69
CA LEU A 140 -1.28 -5.55 5.58
C LEU A 140 -1.79 -4.97 6.91
N LEU A 141 -2.39 -5.80 7.76
CA LEU A 141 -3.03 -5.34 9.00
C LEU A 141 -2.17 -5.54 10.24
N ASP A 142 -1.37 -6.60 10.28
CA ASP A 142 -0.56 -7.02 11.43
C ASP A 142 0.86 -6.46 11.41
N ASP A 143 1.47 -6.31 10.22
CA ASP A 143 2.84 -5.82 10.13
C ASP A 143 2.91 -4.33 10.51
N VAL A 144 3.36 -4.08 11.74
CA VAL A 144 3.63 -2.76 12.30
C VAL A 144 4.78 -2.07 11.57
N HIS A 145 5.71 -2.83 10.99
CA HIS A 145 6.85 -2.33 10.23
C HIS A 145 6.61 -2.41 8.72
N PHE A 146 5.38 -2.63 8.25
CA PHE A 146 5.05 -2.77 6.83
C PHE A 146 5.69 -1.71 5.92
N CYS A 147 5.73 -0.46 6.41
CA CYS A 147 6.30 0.67 5.67
C CYS A 147 7.84 0.65 5.60
N GLU A 148 8.50 -0.08 6.50
CA GLU A 148 9.95 -0.22 6.62
C GLU A 148 10.45 -1.56 6.03
N SER A 149 9.57 -2.55 5.86
CA SER A 149 9.90 -3.83 5.24
C SER A 149 10.26 -3.64 3.77
N ASP A 150 11.51 -3.83 3.37
CA ASP A 150 12.00 -3.67 2.00
C ASP A 150 11.49 -4.76 1.05
N GLN A 151 11.40 -5.98 1.58
CA GLN A 151 10.97 -7.17 0.87
C GLN A 151 9.65 -7.65 1.45
N LEU A 152 8.60 -7.59 0.61
CA LEU A 152 7.28 -8.12 0.91
C LEU A 152 6.91 -9.16 -0.14
N TRP A 153 6.52 -10.32 0.34
CA TRP A 153 6.40 -11.51 -0.50
C TRP A 153 5.22 -12.38 -0.09
N SER A 154 4.58 -13.04 -1.05
CA SER A 154 3.59 -14.08 -0.79
C SER A 154 3.65 -15.18 -1.82
N GLY A 155 3.35 -16.41 -1.40
CA GLY A 155 3.29 -17.58 -2.28
C GLY A 155 2.91 -18.82 -1.48
N GLU A 156 3.31 -19.98 -1.96
CA GLU A 156 3.02 -21.26 -1.33
C GLU A 156 4.31 -22.08 -1.14
N VAL A 157 4.38 -22.82 -0.03
CA VAL A 157 5.42 -23.79 0.26
C VAL A 157 4.73 -25.12 0.53
N GLU A 158 4.95 -26.10 -0.34
CA GLU A 158 4.28 -27.43 -0.29
C GLU A 158 2.75 -27.31 -0.12
N GLY A 159 2.12 -26.41 -0.88
CA GLY A 159 0.67 -26.16 -0.85
C GLY A 159 0.16 -25.41 0.38
N VAL A 160 1.05 -24.93 1.24
CA VAL A 160 0.70 -24.07 2.39
C VAL A 160 0.99 -22.62 2.04
N PRO A 161 0.00 -21.71 2.12
CA PRO A 161 0.24 -20.30 1.87
C PRO A 161 1.21 -19.71 2.90
N VAL A 162 2.20 -18.95 2.41
CA VAL A 162 3.23 -18.27 3.18
C VAL A 162 3.38 -16.84 2.70
N ALA A 163 3.58 -15.91 3.63
CA ALA A 163 4.01 -14.54 3.31
C ALA A 163 5.21 -14.14 4.15
N ILE A 164 6.09 -13.32 3.59
CA ILE A 164 7.34 -12.91 4.22
C ILE A 164 7.45 -11.40 4.16
N ALA A 165 7.83 -10.81 5.29
CA ALA A 165 8.24 -9.43 5.42
C ALA A 165 9.66 -9.38 5.99
N TRP A 166 10.56 -8.70 5.28
CA TRP A 166 11.94 -8.53 5.72
C TRP A 166 12.44 -7.13 5.37
N ARG A 167 13.25 -6.59 6.28
CA ARG A 167 13.95 -5.32 6.12
C ARG A 167 15.43 -5.60 5.94
N GLU A 168 16.03 -4.94 4.95
CA GLU A 168 17.45 -5.10 4.69
C GLU A 168 18.28 -4.66 5.91
N GLY A 169 19.23 -5.51 6.28
CA GLY A 169 20.08 -5.31 7.47
C GLY A 169 19.48 -5.78 8.79
N ASP A 170 18.18 -6.13 8.84
CA ASP A 170 17.61 -6.78 10.02
C ASP A 170 17.95 -8.29 9.99
N PRO A 171 18.54 -8.86 11.06
CA PRO A 171 18.73 -10.31 11.12
C PRO A 171 17.42 -11.10 11.24
N TRP A 172 16.29 -10.46 11.54
CA TRP A 172 14.99 -11.11 11.71
C TRP A 172 14.13 -11.00 10.46
N VAL A 173 13.61 -12.15 10.02
CA VAL A 173 12.57 -12.26 8.99
C VAL A 173 11.24 -12.49 9.67
N THR A 174 10.22 -11.69 9.34
CA THR A 174 8.84 -11.93 9.76
C THR A 174 8.16 -12.83 8.74
N LEU A 175 7.61 -13.95 9.19
CA LEU A 175 6.91 -14.94 8.39
C LEU A 175 5.46 -15.03 8.85
N TYR A 176 4.55 -15.12 7.90
CA TYR A 176 3.16 -15.48 8.11
C TYR A 176 2.92 -16.84 7.47
N SER A 177 2.33 -17.77 8.21
CA SER A 177 2.01 -19.10 7.69
C SER A 177 0.74 -19.63 8.35
N ARG A 178 0.11 -20.61 7.70
CA ARG A 178 -1.09 -21.26 8.23
C ARG A 178 -0.78 -22.03 9.51
N ASN A 179 -1.66 -21.95 10.51
CA ASN A 179 -1.50 -22.62 11.80
C ASN A 179 -2.57 -23.70 12.09
N ASN A 180 -3.64 -23.73 11.30
CA ASN A 180 -4.72 -24.71 11.47
C ASN A 180 -4.75 -25.76 10.35
N ALA A 181 -5.45 -26.87 10.60
CA ALA A 181 -5.51 -28.02 9.70
C ALA A 181 -6.00 -27.63 8.29
N LEU A 182 -5.47 -28.26 7.24
CA LEU A 182 -5.71 -27.89 5.83
C LEU A 182 -7.19 -27.94 5.40
N GLY A 183 -8.02 -28.74 6.07
CA GLY A 183 -9.47 -28.84 5.81
C GLY A 183 -10.35 -27.78 6.50
N GLN A 184 -9.77 -26.84 7.26
CA GLN A 184 -10.50 -25.76 7.94
C GLN A 184 -10.40 -24.43 7.16
N PRO A 185 -11.21 -23.40 7.49
CA PRO A 185 -10.96 -22.04 6.99
C PRO A 185 -9.57 -21.58 7.43
N ALA A 186 -8.72 -21.13 6.50
CA ALA A 186 -7.32 -20.84 6.81
C ALA A 186 -7.18 -19.79 7.93
N GLN A 187 -6.40 -20.13 8.96
CA GLN A 187 -5.97 -19.21 10.01
C GLN A 187 -4.46 -19.08 9.93
N PHE A 188 -3.98 -17.84 9.88
CA PHE A 188 -2.57 -17.53 9.75
C PHE A 188 -2.02 -17.01 11.07
N GLU A 189 -0.76 -17.35 11.32
CA GLU A 189 -0.01 -16.90 12.48
C GLU A 189 1.33 -16.30 12.03
N ARG A 190 1.83 -15.36 12.83
CA ARG A 190 3.12 -14.72 12.67
C ARG A 190 4.21 -15.50 13.40
N PHE A 191 5.33 -15.70 12.72
CA PHE A 191 6.56 -16.27 13.22
C PHE A 191 7.71 -15.32 12.90
N ASN A 192 8.78 -15.34 13.69
CA ASN A 192 10.00 -14.61 13.36
C ASN A 192 11.17 -15.60 13.31
N TYR A 193 12.01 -15.47 12.29
CA TYR A 193 13.16 -16.35 12.06
C TYR A 193 14.44 -15.52 12.00
N HIS A 194 15.47 -15.91 12.75
CA HIS A 194 16.75 -15.22 12.74
C HIS A 194 17.68 -15.83 11.69
N LEU A 195 18.09 -15.04 10.70
CA LEU A 195 18.92 -15.50 9.58
C LEU A 195 20.31 -16.00 10.04
N GLY A 196 20.97 -15.25 10.93
CA GLY A 196 22.31 -15.61 11.43
C GLY A 196 22.35 -16.83 12.35
N ARG A 197 21.47 -16.90 13.36
CA ARG A 197 21.37 -18.03 14.31
C ARG A 197 20.66 -19.25 13.73
N GLN A 198 19.88 -19.04 12.67
CA GLN A 198 19.06 -20.06 12.03
C GLN A 198 18.03 -20.72 12.96
N ASP A 199 17.44 -19.92 13.84
CA ASP A 199 16.45 -20.33 14.84
C ASP A 199 15.17 -19.50 14.76
N TRP A 200 14.11 -20.05 15.35
CA TRP A 200 12.81 -19.38 15.46
C TRP A 200 12.74 -18.60 16.77
N ALA A 201 12.18 -17.40 16.73
CA ALA A 201 11.90 -16.62 17.93
C ALA A 201 11.03 -17.43 18.90
N ASP A 202 11.40 -17.38 20.19
CA ASP A 202 10.71 -18.05 21.29
C ASP A 202 10.55 -19.58 21.08
N GLY A 203 11.35 -20.19 20.21
CA GLY A 203 11.24 -21.61 19.85
C GLY A 203 9.97 -21.96 19.05
N ARG A 204 9.21 -20.97 18.61
CA ARG A 204 7.92 -21.16 17.92
C ARG A 204 8.14 -21.24 16.42
N MET A 205 7.99 -22.44 15.87
CA MET A 205 8.10 -22.67 14.42
C MET A 205 6.73 -22.82 13.76
N PRO A 206 6.62 -22.55 12.44
CA PRO A 206 5.43 -22.86 11.67
C PRO A 206 5.01 -24.31 11.85
N ARG A 207 3.71 -24.55 12.01
CA ARG A 207 3.17 -25.90 12.16
C ARG A 207 3.45 -26.78 10.94
N PHE A 208 3.48 -26.18 9.76
CA PHE A 208 3.71 -26.88 8.49
C PHE A 208 5.01 -26.40 7.87
N ASN A 209 5.74 -27.35 7.27
CA ASN A 209 6.84 -27.11 6.33
C ASN A 209 7.99 -26.27 6.92
N ALA A 210 8.16 -26.24 8.26
CA ALA A 210 9.16 -25.42 8.94
C ALA A 210 10.59 -25.70 8.46
N ALA A 211 10.94 -26.96 8.22
CA ALA A 211 12.26 -27.33 7.70
C ALA A 211 12.48 -26.81 6.27
N VAL A 212 11.45 -26.91 5.42
CA VAL A 212 11.50 -26.45 4.02
C VAL A 212 11.56 -24.92 3.96
N ILE A 213 10.76 -24.23 4.77
CA ILE A 213 10.81 -22.77 4.91
C ILE A 213 12.19 -22.33 5.41
N LYS A 214 12.79 -23.03 6.37
CA LYS A 214 14.15 -22.75 6.84
C LYS A 214 15.18 -22.89 5.71
N SER A 215 15.10 -23.97 4.92
CA SER A 215 15.97 -24.15 3.73
C SER A 215 15.79 -23.01 2.74
N MET A 216 14.54 -22.66 2.41
CA MET A 216 14.21 -21.56 1.51
C MET A 216 14.78 -20.22 1.99
N LEU A 217 14.61 -19.88 3.27
CA LEU A 217 15.16 -18.64 3.84
C LEU A 217 16.70 -18.65 3.80
N GLY A 218 17.32 -19.81 4.02
CA GLY A 218 18.76 -20.00 3.85
C GLY A 218 19.21 -19.77 2.40
N GLU A 219 18.47 -20.26 1.41
CA GLU A 219 18.78 -20.03 -0.01
C GLU A 219 18.59 -18.56 -0.42
N TRP A 220 17.54 -17.92 0.12
CA TRP A 220 17.17 -16.55 -0.26
C TRP A 220 18.04 -15.48 0.37
N PHE A 221 18.49 -15.70 1.60
CA PHE A 221 19.22 -14.69 2.38
C PHE A 221 20.60 -15.16 2.83
N GLY A 222 20.89 -16.46 2.75
CA GLY A 222 22.16 -17.06 3.14
C GLY A 222 23.20 -17.03 2.02
N LYS A 223 23.53 -15.84 1.54
CA LYS A 223 24.82 -15.57 0.87
C LYS A 223 25.28 -14.14 1.19
N LYS A 224 26.26 -14.04 2.08
CA LYS A 224 27.32 -13.03 2.06
C LYS A 224 28.63 -13.75 2.33
#